data_AF-A0A2K9EZQ8-F1
#
_entry.id   AF-A0A2K9EZQ8-F1
#
_cell.length_a   1.000
_cell.length_b   1.000
_cell.length_c   1.000
_cell.angle_alpha   90.00
_cell.angle_beta   90.00
_cell.angle_gamma   90.00
#
_symmetry.space_group_name_H-M   'P 1'
#
loop_
_entity.id
_entity.type
_entity.pdbx_description
1 polymer ?
#
loop_
_entity_poly.entity_id
_entity_poly.type
_entity_poly.pdbx_seq_one_letter_code
_entity_poly.pdbx_strand_id
1 'polypeptide(L)'
;MLRSHTAYILYGEDDGEQTFGPSCAKKVLNEAGISALKSVPDYTAAITSPDDDESLEEDEARQQGAREPVHREPAASDQQEIRYLLLRQRVLQHIPGASYQPLEKYVLQYDQGGTLSPAAVRHVGNIMRKHDGGRYGMRSLLTVHAYDAALAYSLSISRLKNNKFLNDIHAYLHRHLRLTPKQIDAADKDLPNGVSLDHAGFYVPERPSDE
;
A
#
# COMPACT_ATOMS: atom_id res chain seq x y z
N MET A 1 -8.37 -12.16 -21.84
CA MET A 1 -7.28 -11.24 -21.44
C MET A 1 -7.75 -10.47 -20.21
N LEU A 2 -7.16 -10.74 -19.05
CA LEU A 2 -7.27 -9.84 -17.90
C LEU A 2 -6.40 -8.61 -18.22
N ARG A 3 -7.00 -7.43 -18.29
CA ARG A 3 -6.31 -6.16 -18.63
C ARG A 3 -5.88 -5.35 -17.39
N SER A 4 -6.11 -5.86 -16.19
CA SER A 4 -5.84 -5.16 -14.94
C SER A 4 -5.14 -6.10 -13.95
N HIS A 5 -4.11 -5.59 -13.29
CA HIS A 5 -3.39 -6.26 -12.19
C HIS A 5 -4.10 -6.10 -10.83
N THR A 6 -5.27 -5.46 -10.82
CA THR A 6 -6.06 -5.20 -9.61
C THR A 6 -7.20 -6.22 -9.52
N ALA A 7 -7.44 -6.76 -8.33
CA ALA A 7 -8.61 -7.56 -8.02
C ALA A 7 -9.20 -7.14 -6.68
N TYR A 8 -10.53 -7.17 -6.58
CA TYR A 8 -11.27 -6.95 -5.33
C TYR A 8 -11.72 -8.30 -4.79
N ILE A 9 -11.54 -8.50 -3.49
CA ILE A 9 -12.15 -9.61 -2.76
C ILE A 9 -13.38 -9.06 -2.06
N LEU A 10 -14.56 -9.52 -2.47
CA LEU A 10 -15.84 -9.14 -1.89
C LEU A 10 -16.35 -10.28 -1.02
N TYR A 11 -16.92 -9.96 0.12
CA TYR A 11 -17.57 -10.92 1.00
C TYR A 11 -19.08 -10.82 0.81
N GLY A 12 -19.68 -11.89 0.28
CA GLY A 12 -21.14 -12.03 0.23
C GLY A 12 -21.68 -12.57 1.55
N GLU A 13 -22.89 -12.17 1.94
CA GLU A 13 -23.52 -12.65 3.17
C GLU A 13 -23.75 -14.18 3.16
N ASP A 14 -24.01 -14.76 1.99
CA ASP A 14 -24.30 -16.20 1.82
C ASP A 14 -23.18 -16.98 1.08
N ASP A 15 -22.38 -16.30 0.26
CA ASP A 15 -21.48 -16.95 -0.71
C ASP A 15 -19.99 -16.95 -0.29
N GLY A 16 -19.67 -16.33 0.85
CA GLY A 16 -18.29 -16.19 1.33
C GLY A 16 -17.44 -15.23 0.48
N GLU A 17 -16.12 -15.49 0.44
CA GLU A 17 -15.15 -14.67 -0.30
C GLU A 17 -15.20 -14.96 -1.81
N GLN A 18 -15.34 -13.90 -2.61
CA GLN A 18 -15.28 -13.98 -4.07
C GLN A 18 -14.34 -12.93 -4.65
N THR A 19 -13.57 -13.31 -5.67
CA THR A 19 -12.60 -12.44 -6.34
C THR A 19 -13.17 -11.87 -7.64
N PHE A 20 -13.07 -10.55 -7.80
CA PHE A 20 -13.58 -9.82 -8.96
C PHE A 20 -12.50 -8.92 -9.56
N GLY A 21 -12.48 -8.81 -10.90
CA GLY A 21 -11.78 -7.71 -11.56
C GLY A 21 -12.49 -6.36 -11.31
N PRO A 22 -11.84 -5.20 -11.52
CA PRO A 22 -12.38 -3.91 -11.12
C PRO A 22 -13.72 -3.55 -11.78
N SER A 23 -13.84 -3.86 -13.07
CA SER A 23 -15.08 -3.66 -13.82
C SER A 23 -16.17 -4.66 -13.44
N CYS A 24 -15.80 -5.86 -12.99
CA CYS A 24 -16.75 -6.88 -12.54
C CYS A 24 -17.29 -6.55 -11.14
N ALA A 25 -16.43 -6.07 -10.22
CA ALA A 25 -16.83 -5.67 -8.87
C ALA A 25 -17.90 -4.57 -8.90
N LYS A 26 -17.73 -3.55 -9.76
CA LYS A 26 -18.71 -2.45 -9.92
C LYS A 26 -20.08 -2.92 -10.42
N LYS A 27 -20.18 -4.09 -11.06
CA LYS A 27 -21.46 -4.62 -11.58
C LYS A 27 -22.27 -5.37 -10.51
N VAL A 28 -21.60 -5.87 -9.48
CA VAL A 28 -22.24 -6.67 -8.41
C VAL A 28 -22.48 -5.86 -7.14
N LEU A 29 -21.84 -4.70 -7.01
CA LEU A 29 -22.00 -3.80 -5.87
C LEU A 29 -23.11 -2.78 -6.11
N ASN A 30 -23.84 -2.44 -5.05
CA ASN A 30 -24.73 -1.29 -5.03
C ASN A 30 -23.92 0.04 -4.97
N GLU A 31 -24.61 1.18 -5.04
CA GLU A 31 -23.96 2.50 -5.06
C GLU A 31 -23.07 2.75 -3.84
N ALA A 32 -23.50 2.31 -2.65
CA ALA A 32 -22.70 2.38 -1.43
C ALA A 32 -21.42 1.51 -1.53
N GLY A 33 -21.53 0.30 -2.05
CA GLY A 33 -20.40 -0.60 -2.28
C GLY A 33 -19.42 -0.06 -3.33
N ILE A 34 -19.92 0.54 -4.42
CA ILE A 34 -19.09 1.21 -5.42
C ILE A 34 -18.33 2.39 -4.80
N SER A 35 -19.00 3.18 -3.97
CA SER A 35 -18.37 4.28 -3.23
C SER A 35 -17.29 3.76 -2.26
N ALA A 36 -17.54 2.64 -1.59
CA ALA A 36 -16.56 2.00 -0.71
C ALA A 36 -15.32 1.50 -1.46
N LEU A 37 -15.40 1.12 -2.74
CA LEU A 37 -14.20 0.78 -3.51
C LEU A 37 -13.22 1.95 -3.63
N LYS A 38 -13.72 3.19 -3.68
CA LYS A 38 -12.88 4.40 -3.77
C LYS A 38 -12.09 4.68 -2.49
N SER A 39 -12.49 4.10 -1.36
CA SER A 39 -11.79 4.26 -0.08
C SER A 39 -10.72 3.19 0.17
N VAL A 40 -10.67 2.14 -0.66
CA VAL A 40 -9.64 1.09 -0.59
C VAL A 40 -8.31 1.67 -1.08
N PRO A 41 -7.28 1.79 -0.22
CA PRO A 41 -6.00 2.31 -0.67
C PRO A 41 -5.30 1.30 -1.57
N ASP A 42 -4.82 1.76 -2.72
CA ASP A 42 -3.99 0.95 -3.61
C ASP A 42 -2.55 0.93 -3.10
N TYR A 43 -2.00 -0.23 -2.72
CA TYR A 43 -0.61 -0.36 -2.28
C TYR A 43 0.38 -0.74 -3.39
N THR A 44 -0.10 -0.97 -4.61
CA THR A 44 0.71 -1.45 -5.74
C THR A 44 1.54 -0.36 -6.42
N ALA A 45 1.33 0.92 -6.08
CA ALA A 45 2.02 2.05 -6.74
C ALA A 45 3.56 2.07 -6.62
N ALA A 46 4.18 1.22 -5.80
CA ALA A 46 5.64 1.05 -5.80
C ALA A 46 6.15 0.05 -6.85
N ILE A 47 5.24 -0.67 -7.52
CA ILE A 47 5.51 -1.68 -8.55
C ILE A 47 5.27 -1.08 -9.94
N THR A 48 4.37 -0.10 -10.06
CA THR A 48 4.16 0.69 -11.28
C THR A 48 5.12 1.87 -11.30
N SER A 49 5.97 1.95 -12.32
CA SER A 49 6.73 3.15 -12.62
C SER A 49 5.80 4.36 -12.74
N PRO A 50 6.23 5.58 -12.38
CA PRO A 50 5.42 6.80 -12.50
C PRO A 50 4.95 7.14 -13.93
N ASP A 51 5.43 6.41 -14.95
CA ASP A 51 5.16 6.69 -16.36
C ASP A 51 3.90 5.98 -16.89
N ASP A 52 3.20 5.15 -16.08
CA ASP A 52 1.99 4.43 -16.50
C ASP A 52 0.66 5.14 -16.11
N ASP A 53 0.72 6.37 -15.56
CA ASP A 53 -0.46 7.15 -15.18
C ASP A 53 -1.06 7.94 -16.38
N GLU A 54 -1.11 7.31 -17.55
CA GLU A 54 -1.92 7.77 -18.68
C GLU A 54 -3.26 7.04 -18.66
N SER A 55 -4.29 7.73 -18.14
CA SER A 55 -5.72 7.66 -18.50
C SER A 55 -6.68 7.60 -17.31
N LEU A 56 -6.78 8.69 -16.57
CA LEU A 56 -8.07 9.11 -16.01
C LEU A 56 -8.35 10.51 -16.54
N GLU A 57 -8.99 10.54 -17.71
CA GLU A 57 -9.48 11.76 -18.36
C GLU A 57 -10.34 12.56 -17.38
N GLU A 58 -9.98 13.83 -17.26
CA GLU A 58 -10.72 14.89 -16.58
C GLU A 58 -12.01 15.18 -17.35
N ASP A 59 -13.17 14.98 -16.72
CA ASP A 59 -14.42 15.56 -17.20
C ASP A 59 -14.75 16.79 -16.33
N GLU A 60 -14.49 17.96 -16.90
CA GLU A 60 -14.99 19.24 -16.42
C GLU A 60 -16.52 19.29 -16.55
N ALA A 61 -17.25 19.48 -15.45
CA ALA A 61 -18.60 20.05 -15.51
C ALA A 61 -18.91 20.92 -14.27
N ARG A 62 -19.11 22.21 -14.54
CA ARG A 62 -19.61 23.24 -13.62
C ARG A 62 -21.03 22.90 -13.14
N GLN A 63 -21.31 23.11 -11.84
CA GLN A 63 -22.50 23.85 -11.39
C GLN A 63 -22.47 24.16 -9.88
N GLN A 64 -22.93 25.38 -9.56
CA GLN A 64 -23.13 25.92 -8.22
C GLN A 64 -24.43 25.37 -7.60
N GLY A 65 -24.45 25.13 -6.29
CA GLY A 65 -25.69 24.89 -5.53
C GLY A 65 -25.42 24.45 -4.10
N ALA A 66 -25.90 25.23 -3.13
CA ALA A 66 -25.75 24.97 -1.69
C ALA A 66 -26.79 23.97 -1.16
N ARG A 67 -26.36 22.95 -0.38
CA ARG A 67 -26.87 22.51 0.94
C ARG A 67 -26.53 21.03 1.26
N GLU A 68 -26.29 20.81 2.55
CA GLU A 68 -26.15 19.55 3.32
C GLU A 68 -24.85 18.72 3.23
N PRO A 69 -24.41 18.09 4.36
CA PRO A 69 -23.13 17.42 4.47
C PRO A 69 -23.22 16.02 3.84
N VAL A 70 -23.30 15.99 2.52
CA VAL A 70 -23.12 14.76 1.75
C VAL A 70 -21.66 14.37 1.86
N HIS A 71 -21.41 13.09 2.16
CA HIS A 71 -20.09 12.45 2.25
C HIS A 71 -19.09 13.11 1.31
N ARG A 72 -18.21 13.93 1.90
CA ARG A 72 -17.14 14.61 1.16
C ARG A 72 -16.26 13.52 0.58
N GLU A 73 -16.23 13.43 -0.75
CA GLU A 73 -15.24 12.58 -1.42
C GLU A 73 -13.86 13.00 -0.89
N PRO A 74 -13.03 12.05 -0.41
CA PRO A 74 -11.69 12.38 0.07
C PRO A 74 -10.93 13.01 -1.10
N ALA A 75 -10.36 14.19 -0.88
CA ALA A 75 -9.51 14.80 -1.89
C ALA A 75 -8.33 13.85 -2.19
N ALA A 76 -7.73 13.92 -3.39
CA ALA A 76 -6.59 13.08 -3.75
C ALA A 76 -5.44 13.14 -2.71
N SER A 77 -5.28 14.28 -2.01
CA SER A 77 -4.36 14.39 -0.87
C SER A 77 -4.73 13.41 0.24
N ASP A 78 -5.99 13.43 0.69
CA ASP A 78 -6.50 12.68 1.84
C ASP A 78 -6.28 11.17 1.67
N GLN A 79 -6.32 10.69 0.42
CA GLN A 79 -6.04 9.29 0.09
C GLN A 79 -4.59 8.89 0.38
N GLN A 80 -3.60 9.77 0.17
CA GLN A 80 -2.20 9.46 0.48
C GLN A 80 -1.98 9.35 1.99
N GLU A 81 -2.56 10.24 2.79
CA GLU A 81 -2.44 10.15 4.25
C GLU A 81 -3.15 8.92 4.81
N ILE A 82 -4.34 8.60 4.30
CA ILE A 82 -5.05 7.38 4.68
C ILE A 82 -4.23 6.13 4.28
N ARG A 83 -3.67 6.11 3.07
CA ARG A 83 -2.80 5.02 2.62
C ARG A 83 -1.58 4.87 3.53
N TYR A 84 -0.89 5.96 3.86
CA TYR A 84 0.25 5.94 4.78
C TYR A 84 -0.12 5.42 6.17
N LEU A 85 -1.25 5.89 6.70
CA LEU A 85 -1.80 5.45 7.98
C LEU A 85 -2.05 3.94 8.00
N LEU A 86 -2.82 3.43 7.05
CA LEU A 86 -3.19 2.01 6.98
C LEU A 86 -1.99 1.11 6.65
N LEU A 87 -1.06 1.59 5.81
CA LEU A 87 0.18 0.88 5.51
C LEU A 87 0.98 0.57 6.78
N ARG A 88 1.19 1.57 7.65
CA ARG A 88 1.96 1.40 8.89
C ARG A 88 1.23 0.60 9.97
N GLN A 89 -0.09 0.79 10.07
CA GLN A 89 -0.85 0.28 11.21
C GLN A 89 -1.54 -1.04 10.95
N ARG A 90 -1.76 -1.42 9.68
CA ARG A 90 -2.44 -2.67 9.33
C ARG A 90 -1.60 -3.54 8.42
N VAL A 91 -1.19 -2.99 7.28
CA VAL A 91 -0.55 -3.79 6.22
C VAL A 91 0.82 -4.30 6.68
N LEU A 92 1.58 -3.49 7.40
CA LEU A 92 2.91 -3.84 7.89
C LEU A 92 2.95 -4.11 9.41
N GLN A 93 1.80 -4.29 10.06
CA GLN A 93 1.75 -4.45 11.52
C GLN A 93 2.52 -5.68 12.03
N HIS A 94 2.66 -6.71 11.18
CA HIS A 94 3.42 -7.91 11.47
C HIS A 94 4.94 -7.68 11.43
N ILE A 95 5.40 -6.56 10.85
CA ILE A 95 6.81 -6.21 10.78
C ILE A 95 7.20 -5.32 11.97
N PRO A 96 8.12 -5.76 12.84
CA PRO A 96 8.53 -4.99 14.01
C PRO A 96 8.99 -3.56 13.68
N GLY A 97 8.40 -2.59 14.36
CA GLY A 97 8.75 -1.16 14.22
C GLY A 97 8.11 -0.45 13.03
N ALA A 98 7.34 -1.13 12.18
CA ALA A 98 6.58 -0.46 11.12
C ALA A 98 5.44 0.39 11.70
N SER A 99 4.70 -0.16 12.68
CA SER A 99 3.64 0.57 13.39
C SER A 99 4.20 1.70 14.25
N TYR A 100 3.39 2.75 14.41
CA TYR A 100 3.74 3.97 15.12
C TYR A 100 2.61 4.43 16.01
N GLN A 101 2.82 4.36 17.32
CA GLN A 101 1.79 4.57 18.34
C GLN A 101 0.98 5.88 18.16
N PRO A 102 1.57 7.04 17.79
CA PRO A 102 0.80 8.27 17.57
C PRO A 102 -0.25 8.22 16.46
N LEU A 103 -0.18 7.22 15.58
CA LEU A 103 -1.14 7.03 14.49
C LEU A 103 -2.34 6.15 14.87
N GLU A 104 -2.27 5.36 15.95
CA GLU A 104 -3.31 4.39 16.34
C GLU A 104 -4.69 5.03 16.48
N LYS A 105 -4.75 6.21 17.11
CA LYS A 105 -6.01 6.95 17.29
C LYS A 105 -6.69 7.33 15.97
N TYR A 106 -5.93 7.50 14.89
CA TYR A 106 -6.49 7.81 13.58
C TYR A 106 -7.03 6.58 12.87
N VAL A 107 -6.48 5.40 13.16
CA VAL A 107 -7.05 4.13 12.70
C VAL A 107 -8.43 3.93 13.30
N LEU A 108 -8.57 4.14 14.62
CA LEU A 108 -9.85 4.04 15.30
C LEU A 108 -10.88 5.04 14.75
N GLN A 109 -10.45 6.27 14.48
CA GLN A 109 -11.31 7.28 13.84
C GLN A 109 -11.77 6.83 12.45
N TYR A 110 -10.84 6.31 11.64
CA TYR A 110 -11.14 5.80 10.31
C TYR A 110 -12.09 4.60 10.35
N ASP A 111 -11.94 3.69 11.32
CA ASP A 111 -12.83 2.54 11.50
C ASP A 111 -14.27 2.92 11.80
N GLN A 112 -14.48 4.00 12.57
CA GLN A 112 -15.81 4.42 12.98
C GLN A 112 -16.58 5.16 11.88
N GLY A 113 -15.88 5.90 11.03
CA GLY A 113 -16.50 6.83 10.08
C GLY A 113 -16.11 6.64 8.61
N GLY A 114 -15.24 5.68 8.31
CA GLY A 114 -14.68 5.46 6.97
C GLY A 114 -13.83 6.61 6.42
N THR A 115 -13.60 7.66 7.23
CA THR A 115 -12.96 8.91 6.83
C THR A 115 -12.18 9.52 7.98
N LEU A 116 -11.20 10.37 7.66
CA LEU A 116 -10.46 11.16 8.63
C LEU A 116 -10.98 12.61 8.64
N SER A 117 -10.97 13.24 9.81
CA SER A 117 -11.26 14.67 9.91
C SER A 117 -10.12 15.50 9.29
N PRO A 118 -10.37 16.73 8.82
CA PRO A 118 -9.32 17.56 8.21
C PRO A 118 -8.11 17.82 9.12
N ALA A 119 -8.34 17.86 10.44
CA ALA A 119 -7.26 17.99 11.42
C ALA A 119 -6.43 16.69 11.54
N ALA A 120 -7.09 15.53 11.46
CA ALA A 120 -6.43 14.23 11.46
C ALA A 120 -5.59 14.04 10.20
N VAL A 121 -6.16 14.29 9.01
CA VAL A 121 -5.44 14.25 7.73
C VAL A 121 -4.18 15.12 7.80
N ARG A 122 -4.31 16.38 8.21
CA ARG A 122 -3.16 17.30 8.33
C ARG A 122 -2.07 16.77 9.25
N HIS A 123 -2.45 16.18 10.39
CA HIS A 123 -1.47 15.65 11.34
C HIS A 123 -0.78 14.39 10.80
N VAL A 124 -1.53 13.49 10.16
CA VAL A 124 -0.95 12.32 9.48
C VAL A 124 0.01 12.77 8.37
N GLY A 125 -0.39 13.75 7.54
CA GLY A 125 0.46 14.31 6.49
C GLY A 125 1.73 14.99 7.03
N ASN A 126 1.66 15.63 8.20
CA ASN A 126 2.86 16.15 8.88
C ASN A 126 3.81 15.03 9.31
N ILE A 127 3.28 13.94 9.87
CA ILE A 127 4.08 12.77 10.25
C ILE A 127 4.71 12.13 9.01
N MET A 128 3.93 11.95 7.95
CA MET A 128 4.39 11.40 6.69
C MET A 128 5.56 12.21 6.13
N ARG A 129 5.40 13.54 6.01
CA ARG A 129 6.46 14.45 5.56
C ARG A 129 7.70 14.44 6.45
N LYS A 130 7.53 14.32 7.76
CA LYS A 130 8.66 14.20 8.70
C LYS A 130 9.52 12.97 8.43
N HIS A 131 8.94 11.91 7.89
CA HIS A 131 9.64 10.67 7.55
C HIS A 131 9.98 10.55 6.08
N ASP A 132 9.70 11.58 5.28
CA ASP A 132 9.94 11.55 3.84
C ASP A 132 11.42 11.33 3.54
N GLY A 133 11.68 10.58 2.47
CA GLY A 133 13.01 10.12 2.12
C GLY A 133 13.65 9.12 3.09
N GLY A 134 13.09 8.86 4.28
CA GLY A 134 13.65 7.96 5.29
C GLY A 134 13.04 6.55 5.29
N ARG A 135 13.57 5.67 6.16
CA ARG A 135 13.10 4.26 6.31
C ARG A 135 11.60 4.08 6.61
N TYR A 136 10.95 5.10 7.16
CA TYR A 136 9.51 5.11 7.49
C TYR A 136 8.71 6.04 6.57
N GLY A 137 9.34 6.52 5.49
CA GLY A 137 8.71 7.31 4.46
C GLY A 137 7.79 6.44 3.61
N MET A 138 6.83 7.07 2.95
CA MET A 138 5.79 6.38 2.19
C MET A 138 6.38 5.43 1.14
N ARG A 139 7.33 5.92 0.32
CA ARG A 139 7.97 5.12 -0.72
C ARG A 139 8.67 3.89 -0.14
N SER A 140 9.48 4.06 0.91
CA SER A 140 10.21 2.95 1.54
C SER A 140 9.27 1.89 2.12
N LEU A 141 8.17 2.29 2.76
CA LEU A 141 7.21 1.36 3.32
C LEU A 141 6.46 0.58 2.23
N LEU A 142 6.13 1.23 1.10
CA LEU A 142 5.53 0.53 -0.04
C LEU A 142 6.49 -0.48 -0.66
N THR A 143 7.77 -0.13 -0.76
CA THR A 143 8.80 -1.06 -1.21
C THR A 143 8.94 -2.25 -0.26
N VAL A 144 8.94 -2.01 1.06
CA VAL A 144 8.95 -3.08 2.06
C VAL A 144 7.75 -3.99 1.88
N HIS A 145 6.54 -3.42 1.68
CA HIS A 145 5.34 -4.21 1.43
C HIS A 145 5.47 -5.08 0.18
N ALA A 146 5.95 -4.52 -0.94
CA ALA A 146 6.14 -5.26 -2.18
C ALA A 146 7.16 -6.40 -2.02
N TYR A 147 8.31 -6.13 -1.39
CA TYR A 147 9.33 -7.14 -1.15
C TYR A 147 8.85 -8.24 -0.18
N ASP A 148 8.13 -7.86 0.88
CA ASP A 148 7.57 -8.79 1.85
C ASP A 148 6.58 -9.75 1.18
N ALA A 149 5.67 -9.22 0.35
CA ALA A 149 4.73 -10.01 -0.41
C ALA A 149 5.43 -10.97 -1.39
N ALA A 150 6.44 -10.49 -2.13
CA ALA A 150 7.20 -11.29 -3.08
C ALA A 150 7.97 -12.43 -2.39
N LEU A 151 8.64 -12.14 -1.27
CA LEU A 151 9.39 -13.12 -0.49
C LEU A 151 8.46 -14.12 0.20
N ALA A 152 7.38 -13.66 0.82
CA ALA A 152 6.39 -14.54 1.46
C ALA A 152 5.73 -15.48 0.46
N TYR A 153 5.34 -14.97 -0.72
CA TYR A 153 4.83 -15.81 -1.80
C TYR A 153 5.87 -16.84 -2.24
N SER A 154 7.11 -16.43 -2.46
CA SER A 154 8.17 -17.35 -2.88
C SER A 154 8.44 -18.45 -1.85
N LEU A 155 8.47 -18.10 -0.56
CA LEU A 155 8.62 -19.04 0.55
C LEU A 155 7.37 -19.91 0.80
N SER A 156 6.21 -19.54 0.26
CA SER A 156 5.01 -20.41 0.30
C SER A 156 5.11 -21.58 -0.67
N ILE A 157 5.94 -21.48 -1.72
CA ILE A 157 6.10 -22.53 -2.72
C ILE A 157 6.93 -23.67 -2.15
N SER A 158 6.42 -24.91 -2.20
CA SER A 158 7.01 -26.09 -1.56
C SER A 158 8.50 -26.28 -1.82
N ARG A 159 8.99 -25.98 -3.04
CA ARG A 159 10.41 -26.12 -3.41
C ARG A 159 11.33 -25.08 -2.74
N LEU A 160 10.78 -23.92 -2.37
CA LEU A 160 11.52 -22.78 -1.81
C LEU A 160 11.24 -22.56 -0.32
N LYS A 161 10.27 -23.25 0.26
CA LYS A 161 9.83 -23.09 1.65
C LYS A 161 10.96 -23.09 2.68
N ASN A 162 11.97 -23.93 2.47
CA ASN A 162 13.13 -24.06 3.35
C ASN A 162 14.42 -23.45 2.76
N ASN A 163 14.30 -22.55 1.77
CA ASN A 163 15.46 -21.86 1.22
C ASN A 163 16.02 -20.92 2.30
N LYS A 164 17.16 -21.31 2.89
CA LYS A 164 17.81 -20.57 3.97
C LYS A 164 18.14 -19.13 3.56
N PHE A 165 18.65 -18.94 2.35
CA PHE A 165 19.04 -17.62 1.86
C PHE A 165 17.84 -16.67 1.76
N LEU A 166 16.74 -17.11 1.13
CA LEU A 166 15.52 -16.29 1.05
C LEU A 166 14.91 -16.00 2.43
N ASN A 167 14.96 -16.97 3.36
CA ASN A 167 14.56 -16.74 4.75
C ASN A 167 15.43 -15.70 5.45
N ASP A 168 16.75 -15.74 5.25
CA ASP A 168 17.69 -14.77 5.83
C ASP A 168 17.46 -13.35 5.26
N ILE A 169 17.16 -13.25 3.95
CA ILE A 169 16.78 -12.00 3.28
C ILE A 169 15.47 -11.46 3.83
N HIS A 170 14.45 -12.32 3.99
CA HIS A 170 13.15 -11.93 4.54
C HIS A 170 13.27 -11.45 5.99
N ALA A 171 14.02 -12.16 6.83
CA ALA A 171 14.33 -11.75 8.19
C ALA A 171 15.16 -10.45 8.24
N TYR A 172 16.02 -10.20 7.26
CA TYR A 172 16.75 -8.93 7.16
C TYR A 172 15.79 -7.78 6.83
N LEU A 173 14.90 -7.97 5.85
CA LEU A 173 13.87 -6.99 5.49
C LEU A 173 13.04 -6.60 6.71
N HIS A 174 12.58 -7.57 7.52
CA HIS A 174 11.77 -7.28 8.70
C HIS A 174 12.52 -6.51 9.79
N ARG A 175 13.81 -6.75 9.96
CA ARG A 175 14.63 -6.05 10.96
C ARG A 175 15.00 -4.63 10.54
N HIS A 176 15.24 -4.43 9.24
CA HIS A 176 15.84 -3.20 8.74
C HIS A 176 14.90 -2.33 7.90
N LEU A 177 13.73 -2.85 7.54
CA LEU A 177 12.75 -2.22 6.63
C LEU A 177 13.40 -1.76 5.31
N ARG A 178 14.35 -2.56 4.81
CA ARG A 178 15.04 -2.34 3.53
C ARG A 178 15.82 -3.59 3.12
N LEU A 179 16.17 -3.65 1.84
CA LEU A 179 17.20 -4.52 1.29
C LEU A 179 18.27 -3.67 0.59
N THR A 180 19.51 -4.16 0.56
CA THR A 180 20.60 -3.57 -0.23
C THR A 180 20.52 -4.00 -1.69
N PRO A 181 21.13 -3.28 -2.66
CA PRO A 181 21.08 -3.67 -4.07
C PRO A 181 21.66 -5.06 -4.29
N LYS A 182 22.74 -5.41 -3.59
CA LYS A 182 23.33 -6.76 -3.62
C LYS A 182 22.39 -7.84 -3.09
N GLN A 183 21.58 -7.53 -2.08
CA GLN A 183 20.58 -8.47 -1.56
C GLN A 183 19.44 -8.65 -2.55
N ILE A 184 19.00 -7.57 -3.21
CA ILE A 184 18.00 -7.58 -4.28
C ILE A 184 18.51 -8.46 -5.44
N ASP A 185 19.67 -8.14 -6.01
CA ASP A 185 20.29 -8.86 -7.13
C ASP A 185 20.47 -10.37 -6.84
N ALA A 186 20.82 -10.70 -5.60
CA ALA A 186 21.05 -12.07 -5.18
C ALA A 186 19.73 -12.81 -4.95
N ALA A 187 18.74 -12.18 -4.32
CA ALA A 187 17.42 -12.75 -4.10
C ALA A 187 16.70 -13.03 -5.42
N ASP A 188 16.73 -12.09 -6.37
CA ASP A 188 16.02 -12.20 -7.66
C ASP A 188 16.39 -13.46 -8.46
N LYS A 189 17.62 -13.97 -8.29
CA LYS A 189 18.07 -15.21 -8.95
C LYS A 189 17.34 -16.46 -8.46
N ASP A 190 16.89 -16.43 -7.20
CA ASP A 190 16.23 -17.55 -6.54
C ASP A 190 14.69 -17.41 -6.54
N LEU A 191 14.17 -16.28 -7.02
CA LEU A 191 12.73 -16.04 -7.10
C LEU A 191 12.07 -16.84 -8.24
N PRO A 192 10.78 -17.19 -8.10
CA PRO A 192 10.00 -17.80 -9.17
C PRO A 192 9.87 -16.87 -10.39
N ASN A 193 9.71 -17.47 -11.57
CA ASN A 193 9.41 -16.71 -12.79
C ASN A 193 8.19 -15.80 -12.59
N GLY A 194 8.33 -14.52 -12.96
CA GLY A 194 7.28 -13.51 -12.81
C GLY A 194 7.27 -12.79 -11.45
N VAL A 195 8.21 -13.10 -10.56
CA VAL A 195 8.46 -12.36 -9.31
C VAL A 195 9.83 -11.70 -9.39
N SER A 196 9.91 -10.41 -9.09
CA SER A 196 11.17 -9.65 -9.04
C SER A 196 11.06 -8.56 -7.97
N LEU A 197 12.21 -8.21 -7.40
CA LEU A 197 12.35 -7.12 -6.43
C LEU A 197 12.88 -5.89 -7.18
N ASP A 198 12.02 -4.90 -7.35
CA ASP A 198 12.38 -3.66 -8.05
C ASP A 198 13.41 -2.83 -7.27
N HIS A 199 14.46 -2.36 -7.95
CA HIS A 199 15.48 -1.46 -7.41
C HIS A 199 14.99 -0.03 -7.19
N ALA A 200 13.91 0.42 -7.84
CA ALA A 200 13.42 1.81 -7.74
C ALA A 200 12.98 2.20 -6.31
N GLY A 201 12.64 1.20 -5.50
CA GLY A 201 12.26 1.34 -4.10
C GLY A 201 13.43 1.50 -3.11
N PHE A 202 14.67 1.46 -3.59
CA PHE A 202 15.85 1.42 -2.72
C PHE A 202 15.98 2.68 -1.84
N TYR A 203 16.01 2.47 -0.52
CA TYR A 203 16.40 3.48 0.45
C TYR A 203 17.92 3.43 0.68
N VAL A 204 18.64 4.44 0.19
CA VAL A 204 20.04 4.70 0.54
C VAL A 204 20.02 5.49 1.85
N PRO A 205 20.49 4.95 2.99
CA PRO A 205 20.74 5.81 4.14
C PRO A 205 21.81 6.84 3.75
N GLU A 206 21.64 8.10 4.13
CA GLU A 206 22.76 9.04 4.16
C GLU A 206 23.89 8.36 4.94
N ARG A 207 25.11 8.36 4.36
CA ARG A 207 26.29 7.86 5.08
C ARG A 207 26.32 8.56 6.44
N PRO A 208 26.54 7.84 7.55
CA PRO A 208 26.96 8.52 8.76
C PRO A 208 28.21 9.31 8.37
N SER A 209 28.18 10.62 8.61
CA SER A 209 29.37 11.47 8.49
C SER A 209 30.44 10.80 9.33
N ASP A 210 31.54 10.39 8.69
CA ASP A 210 32.71 9.89 9.41
C ASP A 210 33.16 11.00 10.38
N GLU A 211 32.95 10.80 11.68
CA GLU A 211 33.66 11.48 12.78
C GLU A 211 34.87 10.65 13.21
#